data_AF-A0A7M7T490-F1
#
_entry.id   AF-A0A7M7T490-F1
#
_cell.length_a   1.000
_cell.length_b   1.000
_cell.length_c   1.000
_cell.angle_alpha   90.00
_cell.angle_beta   90.00
_cell.angle_gamma   90.00
#
_symmetry.space_group_name_H-M   'P 1'
#
loop_
_entity.id
_entity.type
_entity.pdbx_description
1 polymer ?
#
loop_
_entity_poly.entity_id
_entity_poly.type
_entity_poly.pdbx_seq_one_letter_code
_entity_poly.pdbx_strand_id
1 'polypeptide(L)'
;MGTWKLEVVKMSIYVMFPVTMFYYFNQTDLFETYVSKKVKEMYPPESKMHRQELEGLRQRMRIKYEEKLKHLETEERELIASAKKSASR
;
A
#
# COMPACT_ATOMS: atom_id res chain seq x y z
N MET A 1 18.48 -34.16 53.84
CA MET A 1 17.16 -33.48 53.65
C MET A 1 17.30 -32.11 52.95
N GLY A 2 18.08 -31.99 51.87
CA GLY A 2 18.35 -30.70 51.18
C GLY A 2 17.87 -30.63 49.74
N THR A 3 17.43 -31.75 49.16
CA THR A 3 17.08 -31.89 47.75
C THR A 3 15.75 -31.23 47.38
N TRP A 4 14.74 -31.30 48.26
CA TRP A 4 13.42 -30.71 48.03
C TRP A 4 13.46 -29.18 47.89
N LYS A 5 14.37 -28.50 48.60
CA LYS A 5 14.55 -27.04 48.49
C LYS A 5 15.02 -26.64 47.10
N LEU A 6 15.96 -27.40 46.53
CA LEU A 6 16.46 -27.22 45.17
C LEU A 6 15.38 -27.47 44.11
N GLU A 7 14.50 -28.44 44.36
CA GLU A 7 13.41 -28.79 43.46
C GLU A 7 12.32 -27.71 43.42
N VAL A 8 11.97 -27.13 44.58
CA VAL A 8 11.07 -25.97 44.66
C VAL A 8 11.66 -24.76 43.95
N VAL A 9 12.97 -24.51 44.10
CA VAL A 9 13.65 -23.42 43.38
C VAL A 9 13.58 -23.64 41.87
N LYS A 10 13.87 -24.84 41.37
CA LYS A 10 13.74 -25.15 39.94
C LYS A 10 12.33 -24.90 39.43
N MET A 11 11.31 -25.41 40.12
CA MET A 11 9.91 -25.19 39.72
C MET A 11 9.52 -23.71 39.75
N SER A 12 10.00 -22.95 40.74
CA SER A 12 9.75 -21.52 40.79
C SER A 12 10.36 -20.77 39.60
N ILE A 13 11.56 -21.14 39.16
CA ILE A 13 12.20 -20.56 37.97
C ILE A 13 11.43 -20.95 36.71
N TYR A 14 11.04 -22.22 36.58
CA TYR A 14 10.27 -22.71 35.43
C TYR A 14 8.91 -22.05 35.29
N VAL A 15 8.26 -21.69 36.39
CA VAL A 15 6.96 -21.00 36.38
C VAL A 15 7.14 -19.49 36.21
N MET A 16 8.08 -18.87 36.92
CA MET A 16 8.32 -17.42 36.82
C MET A 16 8.88 -17.01 35.45
N PHE A 17 9.70 -17.85 34.82
CA PHE A 17 10.31 -17.54 33.53
C PHE A 17 9.27 -17.21 32.45
N PRO A 18 8.34 -18.12 32.07
CA PRO A 18 7.36 -17.81 31.02
C PRO A 18 6.40 -16.69 31.43
N VAL A 19 6.05 -16.55 32.71
CA VAL A 19 5.16 -15.48 33.19
C VAL A 19 5.83 -14.11 33.07
N THR A 20 7.10 -13.99 33.46
CA THR A 20 7.85 -12.74 33.36
C THR A 20 8.13 -12.40 31.90
N MET A 21 8.47 -13.41 31.10
CA MET A 21 8.68 -13.28 29.66
C MET A 21 7.41 -12.76 28.97
N PHE A 22 6.25 -13.34 29.30
CA PHE A 22 4.95 -12.90 28.79
C PHE A 22 4.61 -11.48 29.24
N TYR A 23 4.86 -11.14 30.51
CA TYR A 23 4.61 -9.79 31.03
C TYR A 23 5.46 -8.72 30.33
N TYR A 24 6.74 -9.01 30.09
CA TYR A 24 7.65 -8.09 29.40
C TYR A 24 7.31 -7.95 27.92
N PHE A 25 7.04 -9.06 27.21
CA PHE A 25 6.74 -9.02 25.78
C PHE A 25 5.31 -8.61 25.43
N ASN A 26 4.37 -8.65 26.37
CA ASN A 26 3.01 -8.14 26.17
C ASN A 26 2.91 -6.61 26.34
N GLN A 27 4.02 -5.92 26.65
CA GLN A 27 4.05 -4.46 26.60
C GLN A 27 4.00 -3.98 25.14
N THR A 28 2.88 -3.36 24.77
CA THR A 28 2.54 -2.89 23.42
C THR A 28 3.55 -1.92 22.80
N ASP A 29 4.37 -1.25 23.61
CA ASP A 29 5.32 -0.24 23.15
C ASP A 29 6.45 -0.79 22.25
N LEU A 30 6.92 -2.01 22.54
CA LEU A 30 7.91 -2.71 21.70
C LEU A 30 7.29 -3.18 20.38
N PHE A 31 6.01 -3.56 20.39
CA PHE A 31 5.29 -4.02 19.22
C PHE A 31 5.01 -2.88 18.24
N GLU A 32 4.54 -1.73 18.72
CA GLU A 32 4.26 -0.58 17.85
C GLU A 32 5.52 -0.09 17.13
N THR A 33 6.64 0.02 17.83
CA THR A 33 7.88 0.50 17.22
C THR A 33 8.45 -0.51 16.22
N TYR A 34 8.44 -1.81 16.56
CA TYR A 34 8.96 -2.86 15.68
C TYR A 34 8.09 -3.04 14.43
N VAL A 35 6.77 -3.16 14.59
CA VAL A 35 5.84 -3.35 13.47
C VAL A 35 5.77 -2.10 12.60
N SER A 36 5.68 -0.90 13.19
CA SER A 36 5.65 0.35 12.41
C SER A 36 6.93 0.53 11.60
N LYS A 37 8.09 0.17 12.17
CA LYS A 37 9.36 0.20 11.45
C LYS A 37 9.39 -0.82 10.31
N LYS A 38 8.95 -2.06 10.54
CA LYS A 38 8.92 -3.10 9.51
C LYS A 38 7.92 -2.81 8.39
N VAL A 39 6.75 -2.28 8.73
CA VAL A 39 5.76 -1.82 7.74
C VAL A 39 6.31 -0.66 6.91
N LYS A 40 7.00 0.30 7.54
CA LYS A 40 7.63 1.43 6.84
C LYS A 40 8.84 1.03 5.99
N GLU A 41 9.58 0.00 6.38
CA GLU A 41 10.67 -0.57 5.56
C GLU A 41 10.12 -1.36 4.36
N MET A 42 9.05 -2.14 4.56
CA MET A 42 8.42 -2.94 3.50
C MET A 42 7.63 -2.07 2.52
N TYR A 43 6.97 -1.03 3.02
CA TYR A 43 6.26 -0.02 2.24
C TYR A 43 6.96 1.32 2.43
N PRO A 44 8.05 1.58 1.68
CA PRO A 44 8.70 2.87 1.74
C PRO A 44 7.67 3.97 1.44
N PRO A 45 7.56 5.01 2.29
CA PRO A 45 6.63 6.11 2.04
C PRO A 45 6.95 6.66 0.67
N GLU A 46 5.97 6.60 -0.25
CA GLU A 46 6.19 6.91 -1.66
C GLU A 46 7.06 8.16 -1.79
N SER A 47 8.21 7.99 -2.44
CA SER A 47 9.12 9.11 -2.61
C SER A 47 8.37 10.21 -3.36
N LYS A 48 8.56 11.48 -2.96
CA LYS A 48 7.92 12.62 -3.61
C LYS A 48 8.13 12.62 -5.15
N MET A 49 9.20 11.97 -5.61
CA MET A 49 9.50 11.74 -7.03
C MET A 49 8.48 10.82 -7.71
N HIS A 50 8.07 9.71 -7.09
CA HIS A 50 7.05 8.81 -7.66
C HIS A 50 5.72 9.53 -7.83
N ARG A 51 5.33 10.38 -6.87
CA ARG A 51 4.11 11.17 -6.97
C ARG A 51 4.14 12.14 -8.16
N GLN A 52 5.28 12.81 -8.39
CA GLN A 52 5.44 13.72 -9.54
C GLN A 52 5.42 12.97 -10.87
N GLU A 53 6.04 11.79 -10.94
CA GLU A 53 6.01 10.93 -12.13
C GLU A 53 4.60 10.42 -12.44
N LEU A 54 3.86 9.98 -11.43
CA LEU A 54 2.45 9.57 -11.54
C LEU A 54 1.55 10.72 -12.01
N GLU A 55 1.74 11.92 -11.46
CA GLU A 55 1.00 13.13 -11.89
C GLU A 55 1.33 13.51 -13.34
N GLY A 56 2.60 13.42 -13.73
CA GLY A 56 3.05 13.64 -15.11
C GLY A 56 2.50 12.62 -16.10
N LEU A 57 2.47 11.34 -15.73
CA LEU A 57 1.85 10.27 -16.54
C LEU A 57 0.35 10.50 -16.69
N ARG A 58 -0.35 10.90 -15.62
CA ARG A 58 -1.78 11.21 -15.65
C ARG A 58 -2.10 12.34 -16.63
N GLN A 59 -1.31 13.42 -16.62
CA GLN A 59 -1.49 14.53 -17.56
C GLN A 59 -1.25 14.10 -19.01
N ARG A 60 -0.20 13.33 -19.29
CA ARG A 60 0.08 12.82 -20.64
C ARG A 60 -1.05 11.95 -21.17
N MET A 61 -1.59 11.06 -20.33
CA MET A 61 -2.71 10.20 -20.71
C MET A 61 -3.97 11.01 -20.99
N ARG A 62 -4.25 12.04 -20.18
CA ARG A 62 -5.40 12.93 -20.38
C ARG A 62 -5.32 13.67 -21.71
N ILE A 63 -4.18 14.27 -22.03
CA ILE A 63 -3.97 14.98 -23.31
C ILE A 63 -4.20 14.04 -24.49
N LYS A 64 -3.61 12.84 -24.44
CA LYS A 64 -3.77 11.83 -25.51
C LYS A 64 -5.22 11.39 -25.70
N TYR A 65 -5.99 11.29 -24.61
CA TYR A 65 -7.42 10.99 -24.68
C TYR A 65 -8.22 12.14 -25.30
N GLU A 66 -7.95 13.39 -24.90
CA GLU A 66 -8.62 14.57 -25.44
C GLU A 66 -8.34 14.75 -26.94
N GLU A 67 -7.11 14.51 -27.40
CA GLU A 67 -6.75 14.54 -28.83
C GLU A 67 -7.46 13.45 -29.63
N LYS A 68 -7.51 12.22 -29.09
CA LYS A 68 -8.22 11.11 -29.74
C LYS A 68 -9.71 11.41 -29.88
N LEU A 69 -10.32 12.01 -28.86
CA LEU A 69 -11.73 12.37 -28.88
C LEU A 69 -12.03 13.41 -29.97
N LYS A 70 -11.18 14.43 -30.10
CA LYS A 70 -11.31 15.45 -31.16
C LYS A 70 -11.21 14.85 -32.55
N HIS A 71 -10.27 13.92 -32.77
CA HIS A 71 -10.12 13.24 -34.05
C HIS A 71 -11.39 12.45 -34.44
N LEU A 72 -11.97 11.73 -33.48
CA LEU A 72 -13.22 10.99 -33.68
C LEU A 72 -14.39 11.94 -33.98
N GLU A 73 -14.51 13.06 -33.25
CA GLU A 73 -15.55 14.06 -33.52
C GLU A 73 -15.42 14.69 -34.92
N THR A 74 -14.20 14.93 -35.40
CA THR A 74 -13.98 15.42 -36.77
C THR A 74 -14.36 14.38 -37.82
N GLU A 75 -13.98 13.11 -37.63
CA GLU A 75 -14.37 12.02 -38.53
C GLU A 75 -15.90 11.85 -38.58
N GLU A 76 -16.58 11.90 -37.43
CA GLU A 76 -18.05 11.84 -37.40
C GLU A 76 -18.71 13.00 -38.15
N ARG A 77 -18.20 14.23 -38.00
CA ARG A 77 -18.72 15.41 -38.71
C ARG A 77 -18.55 15.28 -40.23
N GLU A 78 -17.43 14.73 -40.68
CA GLU A 78 -17.15 14.49 -42.10
C GLU A 78 -18.08 13.41 -42.67
N LEU A 79 -18.29 12.31 -41.92
CA LEU A 79 -19.23 11.26 -42.28
C LEU A 79 -20.66 11.80 -42.39
N ILE A 80 -21.12 12.58 -41.40
CA ILE A 80 -22.46 13.20 -41.41
C ILE A 80 -22.62 14.17 -42.59
N ALA A 81 -21.58 14.96 -42.91
CA ALA A 81 -21.60 15.88 -44.05
C ALA A 81 -21.66 15.13 -45.39
N SER A 82 -20.89 14.04 -45.54
CA SER A 82 -20.91 13.21 -46.73
C SER A 82 -22.27 12.51 -46.94
N ALA A 83 -22.87 11.99 -45.85
CA ALA A 83 -24.19 11.34 -45.87
C ALA A 83 -25.31 12.32 -46.23
N LYS A 84 -25.27 13.55 -45.70
CA LYS A 84 -26.21 14.62 -46.08
C LYS A 84 -26.07 15.03 -47.55
N LYS A 85 -24.84 15.08 -48.07
CA LYS A 85 -24.57 15.42 -49.47
C LYS A 85 -25.04 14.34 -50.45
N SER A 86 -24.95 13.06 -50.07
CA SER A 86 -25.49 11.94 -50.86
C SER A 86 -27.01 11.83 -50.81
N ALA A 87 -27.66 12.25 -49.72
CA ALA A 87 -29.12 12.24 -49.59
C ALA A 87 -29.83 13.42 -50.30
N SER A 88 -29.08 14.46 -50.66
CA SER A 88 -29.57 15.67 -51.34
C SER A 88 -29.43 15.61 -52.88
N ARG A 89 -29.01 14.47 -53.44
CA ARG A 89 -28.78 14.27 -54.88
C ARG A 89 -29.72 13.20 -55.40
#